data_AF-S9QI65-F1
#
_entry.id   AF-S9QI65-F1
#
_cell.length_a   1.000
_cell.length_b   1.000
_cell.length_c   1.000
_cell.angle_alpha   90.00
_cell.angle_beta   90.00
_cell.angle_gamma   90.00
#
_symmetry.space_group_name_H-M   'P 1'
#
loop_
_entity.id
_entity.type
_entity.pdbx_description
1 polymer ?
#
loop_
_entity_poly.entity_id
_entity_poly.type
_entity_poly.pdbx_seq_one_letter_code
_entity_poly.pdbx_strand_id
1 'polypeptide(L)'
;MQDAARGTWGSASSVEFVGWGQCTSASRGIRIRIADTGPHVKQLGSRLDGFVNGMELNFTFANWSTSCQSTREFCIRAIAVHEFGHALGFAHEHNRPDRPSNCTEPAQGSNGNLMIGAWDLQSVMNYCNPNWNGSGKLSATDIAGVVQFYGGALWLRDFGYNAGGWRVEQHPRAVADVNGDGRADIVGFGQGGVYTALSTGTGFAPAQFVLAAFGYDAGGWRVEQHPRTVADVSGDGRADIVGFGQGGVSVSLSTGTGFAPAQFWLADFGYDTGGWRVELHPRILADVNGDRRADIVGFGQGGVYVSLSTGTGFAPAQFVLAAFGYDAGGWRVEQHPRAVADVNGDGRADIVGFGQGGVSVSLSTGTGFAPPQFVLADFGYDAGGWRVEQHPRTLADVNGDRRADIIGFGQGGVYVSLSTGTGFAPAQFVLGAFGYNAGGWRVEQHPRTVADVSGDGRADIVGFASAGVQTYLF
;
A
#
# COMPACT_ATOMS: atom_id res chain seq x y z
N MET A 1 22.50 -9.97 -15.05
CA MET A 1 21.32 -10.84 -15.26
C MET A 1 20.66 -11.24 -13.96
N GLN A 2 21.37 -11.87 -13.01
CA GLN A 2 20.80 -12.31 -11.72
C GLN A 2 20.16 -11.14 -10.96
N ASP A 3 20.90 -10.05 -10.82
CA ASP A 3 20.38 -8.84 -10.17
C ASP A 3 19.22 -8.20 -10.92
N ALA A 4 19.16 -8.38 -12.25
CA ALA A 4 18.04 -7.87 -13.04
C ALA A 4 16.78 -8.68 -12.75
N ALA A 5 16.83 -10.01 -12.80
CA ALA A 5 15.68 -10.86 -12.50
C ALA A 5 15.22 -10.72 -11.04
N ARG A 6 16.16 -10.70 -10.09
CA ARG A 6 15.85 -10.51 -8.66
C ARG A 6 15.33 -9.10 -8.37
N GLY A 7 15.91 -8.08 -8.98
CA GLY A 7 15.52 -6.68 -8.78
C GLY A 7 14.22 -6.28 -9.47
N THR A 8 13.66 -7.13 -10.34
CA THR A 8 12.37 -6.90 -11.00
C THR A 8 11.30 -7.92 -10.60
N TRP A 9 11.34 -9.12 -11.17
CA TRP A 9 10.32 -10.14 -10.92
C TRP A 9 10.36 -10.62 -9.47
N GLY A 10 11.57 -10.84 -8.92
CA GLY A 10 11.73 -11.31 -7.55
C GLY A 10 11.46 -10.27 -6.47
N SER A 11 11.57 -8.98 -6.79
CA SER A 11 11.20 -7.89 -5.87
C SER A 11 9.70 -7.63 -5.88
N ALA A 12 9.04 -7.84 -7.02
CA ALA A 12 7.60 -7.67 -7.17
C ALA A 12 6.77 -8.87 -6.65
N SER A 13 7.38 -10.04 -6.45
CA SER A 13 6.65 -11.28 -6.16
C SER A 13 7.37 -12.21 -5.20
N SER A 14 6.73 -13.30 -4.78
CA SER A 14 7.40 -14.37 -4.02
C SER A 14 8.30 -15.27 -4.89
N VAL A 15 8.60 -14.89 -6.13
CA VAL A 15 9.55 -15.63 -6.98
C VAL A 15 10.97 -15.47 -6.48
N GLU A 16 11.60 -16.59 -6.13
CA GLU A 16 13.03 -16.64 -5.85
C GLU A 16 13.81 -17.29 -6.99
N PHE A 17 14.74 -16.55 -7.59
CA PHE A 17 15.69 -17.11 -8.54
C PHE A 17 16.91 -17.68 -7.81
N VAL A 18 16.92 -18.99 -7.62
CA VAL A 18 17.94 -19.77 -6.90
C VAL A 18 18.69 -20.73 -7.83
N GLY A 19 19.74 -21.39 -7.31
CA GLY A 19 20.45 -22.45 -8.05
C GLY A 19 21.42 -21.97 -9.13
N TRP A 20 21.95 -20.74 -9.00
CA TRP A 20 22.93 -20.19 -9.94
C TRP A 20 24.23 -20.99 -9.94
N GLY A 21 24.62 -21.52 -11.10
CA GLY A 21 25.84 -22.29 -11.25
C GLY A 21 26.00 -22.92 -12.64
N GLN A 22 27.11 -23.63 -12.86
CA GLN A 22 27.34 -24.37 -14.10
C GLN A 22 26.35 -25.55 -14.21
N CYS A 23 25.69 -25.66 -15.36
CA CYS A 23 24.74 -26.74 -15.60
C CYS A 23 25.47 -28.08 -15.83
N THR A 24 24.91 -29.16 -15.29
CA THR A 24 25.27 -30.55 -15.62
C THR A 24 24.20 -31.17 -16.52
N SER A 25 24.43 -32.40 -17.00
CA SER A 25 23.42 -33.16 -17.74
C SER A 25 22.16 -33.44 -16.92
N ALA A 26 22.28 -33.52 -15.59
CA ALA A 26 21.17 -33.77 -14.66
C ALA A 26 20.49 -32.49 -14.14
N SER A 27 21.00 -31.30 -14.47
CA SER A 27 20.44 -30.04 -13.98
C SER A 27 18.98 -29.84 -14.40
N ARG A 28 18.17 -29.47 -13.42
CA ARG A 28 16.76 -29.04 -13.54
C ARG A 28 16.65 -27.52 -13.50
N GLY A 29 15.45 -26.98 -13.69
CA GLY A 29 15.16 -25.55 -13.73
C GLY A 29 15.54 -24.88 -15.04
N ILE A 30 15.80 -23.57 -14.99
CA ILE A 30 16.16 -22.74 -16.15
C ILE A 30 17.62 -23.01 -16.52
N ARG A 31 17.86 -23.59 -17.70
CA ARG A 31 19.22 -23.84 -18.21
C ARG A 31 19.58 -22.80 -19.25
N ILE A 32 20.57 -21.96 -18.90
CA ILE A 32 20.93 -20.76 -19.65
C ILE A 32 22.22 -21.01 -20.43
N ARG A 33 22.18 -20.76 -21.74
CA ARG A 33 23.35 -20.74 -22.61
C ARG A 33 23.75 -19.31 -22.92
N ILE A 34 25.05 -19.01 -22.81
CA ILE A 34 25.61 -17.74 -23.29
C ILE A 34 26.10 -17.95 -24.72
N ALA A 35 25.56 -17.17 -25.66
CA ALA A 35 25.90 -17.25 -27.06
C ALA A 35 25.71 -15.90 -27.75
N ASP A 36 26.48 -15.64 -28.81
CA ASP A 36 26.38 -14.41 -29.58
C ASP A 36 25.28 -14.48 -30.65
N THR A 37 24.03 -14.64 -30.20
CA THR A 37 22.85 -14.84 -31.04
C THR A 37 21.72 -13.91 -30.55
N GLY A 38 20.56 -13.97 -31.20
CA GLY A 38 19.34 -13.35 -30.67
C GLY A 38 18.92 -14.06 -29.37
N PRO A 39 18.80 -13.35 -28.24
CA PRO A 39 18.28 -13.89 -27.00
C PRO A 39 16.87 -14.45 -27.19
N HIS A 40 16.58 -15.57 -26.53
CA HIS A 40 15.27 -16.20 -26.59
C HIS A 40 15.10 -17.28 -25.50
N VAL A 41 13.83 -17.60 -25.23
CA VAL A 41 13.41 -18.76 -24.43
C VAL A 41 12.60 -19.72 -25.29
N LYS A 42 12.90 -21.03 -25.18
CA LYS A 42 12.31 -22.07 -26.03
C LYS A 42 10.95 -22.58 -25.55
N GLN A 43 10.62 -22.38 -24.28
CA GLN A 43 9.39 -22.87 -23.64
C GLN A 43 8.93 -21.89 -22.54
N LEU A 44 7.61 -21.74 -22.39
CA LEU A 44 7.05 -20.91 -21.33
C LEU A 44 6.85 -21.69 -20.03
N GLY A 45 7.21 -21.08 -18.90
CA GLY A 45 6.89 -21.55 -17.56
C GLY A 45 7.50 -22.91 -17.22
N SER A 46 6.72 -23.78 -16.57
CA SER A 46 7.16 -25.11 -16.10
C SER A 46 7.67 -26.03 -17.20
N ARG A 47 7.32 -25.78 -18.48
CA ARG A 47 7.85 -26.53 -19.63
C ARG A 47 9.34 -26.30 -19.87
N LEU A 48 9.94 -25.30 -19.22
CA LEU A 48 11.36 -24.99 -19.32
C LEU A 48 12.23 -25.85 -18.39
N ASP A 49 11.64 -26.54 -17.40
CA ASP A 49 12.36 -27.30 -16.38
C ASP A 49 13.28 -28.40 -16.99
N GLY A 50 14.59 -28.18 -16.87
CA GLY A 50 15.62 -29.12 -17.35
C GLY A 50 15.86 -29.06 -18.86
N PHE A 51 15.18 -28.17 -19.59
CA PHE A 51 15.31 -28.04 -21.03
C PHE A 51 16.71 -27.57 -21.40
N VAL A 52 17.47 -28.40 -22.14
CA VAL A 52 18.87 -28.10 -22.51
C VAL A 52 18.93 -26.82 -23.35
N ASN A 53 19.72 -25.84 -22.90
CA ASN A 53 19.81 -24.52 -23.52
C ASN A 53 18.40 -23.91 -23.72
N GLY A 54 17.55 -24.02 -22.70
CA GLY A 54 16.17 -23.56 -22.74
C GLY A 54 16.06 -22.04 -22.83
N MET A 55 17.02 -21.32 -22.26
CA MET A 55 17.19 -19.88 -22.43
C MET A 55 18.56 -19.60 -23.04
N GLU A 56 18.62 -18.70 -24.02
CA GLU A 56 19.86 -18.22 -24.61
C GLU A 56 19.97 -16.71 -24.40
N LEU A 57 21.12 -16.25 -23.89
CA LEU A 57 21.40 -14.85 -23.63
C LEU A 57 22.68 -14.41 -24.32
N ASN A 58 22.68 -13.18 -24.82
CA ASN A 58 23.83 -12.58 -25.48
C ASN A 58 24.51 -11.55 -24.56
N PHE A 59 25.83 -11.71 -24.38
CA PHE A 59 26.67 -10.84 -23.57
C PHE A 59 27.74 -10.11 -24.40
N THR A 60 27.89 -10.47 -25.67
CA THR A 60 28.91 -9.96 -26.58
C THR A 60 28.35 -8.96 -27.58
N PHE A 61 27.17 -9.23 -28.14
CA PHE A 61 26.53 -8.45 -29.19
C PHE A 61 27.45 -8.21 -30.39
N ALA A 62 28.25 -9.21 -30.76
CA ALA A 62 29.21 -9.09 -31.86
C ALA A 62 28.54 -9.27 -33.22
N ASN A 63 27.54 -10.15 -33.32
CA ASN A 63 26.82 -10.44 -34.55
C ASN A 63 25.34 -10.02 -34.53
N TRP A 64 24.73 -9.94 -33.35
CA TRP A 64 23.32 -9.58 -33.19
C TRP A 64 23.18 -8.32 -32.32
N SER A 65 22.36 -7.37 -32.78
CA SER A 65 22.14 -6.06 -32.13
C SER A 65 23.45 -5.36 -31.75
N THR A 66 24.32 -5.12 -32.73
CA THR A 66 25.67 -4.58 -32.51
C THR A 66 25.70 -3.20 -31.83
N SER A 67 24.62 -2.44 -31.93
CA SER A 67 24.45 -1.18 -31.19
C SER A 67 24.55 -1.37 -29.67
N CYS A 68 24.13 -2.53 -29.14
CA CYS A 68 24.23 -2.87 -27.73
C CYS A 68 25.67 -3.00 -27.23
N GLN A 69 26.69 -3.03 -28.09
CA GLN A 69 28.08 -2.96 -27.63
C GLN A 69 28.36 -1.66 -26.85
N SER A 70 27.70 -0.56 -27.25
CA SER A 70 27.87 0.76 -26.60
C SER A 70 27.12 0.88 -25.26
N THR A 71 26.06 0.08 -25.07
CA THR A 71 25.17 0.10 -23.90
C THR A 71 24.99 -1.30 -23.30
N ARG A 72 26.08 -2.07 -23.30
CA ARG A 72 26.07 -3.53 -23.08
C ARG A 72 25.38 -3.94 -21.79
N GLU A 73 25.67 -3.25 -20.70
CA GLU A 73 25.08 -3.57 -19.40
C GLU A 73 23.56 -3.38 -19.41
N PHE A 74 23.09 -2.25 -19.96
CA PHE A 74 21.67 -1.97 -20.13
C PHE A 74 20.99 -3.06 -20.96
N CYS A 75 21.55 -3.40 -22.13
CA CYS A 75 20.96 -4.42 -22.99
C CYS A 75 20.90 -5.79 -22.31
N ILE A 76 21.97 -6.22 -21.63
CA ILE A 76 21.97 -7.49 -20.87
C ILE A 76 20.88 -7.48 -19.79
N ARG A 77 20.71 -6.38 -19.07
CA ARG A 77 19.70 -6.27 -18.00
C ARG A 77 18.29 -6.29 -18.59
N ALA A 78 17.99 -5.47 -19.60
CA ALA A 78 16.67 -5.39 -20.22
C ALA A 78 16.25 -6.71 -20.89
N ILE A 79 17.16 -7.36 -21.62
CA ILE A 79 16.94 -8.70 -22.18
C ILE A 79 16.70 -9.71 -21.07
N ALA A 80 17.53 -9.73 -20.03
CA ALA A 80 17.34 -10.69 -18.94
C ALA A 80 15.95 -10.53 -18.31
N VAL A 81 15.48 -9.31 -18.04
CA VAL A 81 14.13 -9.10 -17.50
C VAL A 81 13.06 -9.70 -18.42
N HIS A 82 13.15 -9.45 -19.73
CA HIS A 82 12.22 -10.03 -20.72
C HIS A 82 12.25 -11.56 -20.74
N GLU A 83 13.42 -12.18 -20.89
CA GLU A 83 13.54 -13.63 -21.01
C GLU A 83 13.14 -14.36 -19.71
N PHE A 84 13.42 -13.77 -18.55
CA PHE A 84 12.93 -14.31 -17.29
C PHE A 84 11.40 -14.20 -17.17
N GLY A 85 10.76 -13.23 -17.83
CA GLY A 85 9.30 -13.20 -17.99
C GLY A 85 8.77 -14.45 -18.70
N HIS A 86 9.39 -14.84 -19.82
CA HIS A 86 9.07 -16.11 -20.50
C HIS A 86 9.30 -17.33 -19.61
N ALA A 87 10.40 -17.35 -18.85
CA ALA A 87 10.68 -18.43 -17.90
C ALA A 87 9.62 -18.53 -16.80
N LEU A 88 9.00 -17.40 -16.42
CA LEU A 88 7.86 -17.34 -15.51
C LEU A 88 6.51 -17.63 -16.19
N GLY A 89 6.49 -17.82 -17.50
CA GLY A 89 5.30 -18.21 -18.26
C GLY A 89 4.60 -17.07 -19.00
N PHE A 90 5.11 -15.84 -18.94
CA PHE A 90 4.55 -14.72 -19.68
C PHE A 90 4.83 -14.85 -21.17
N ALA A 91 3.78 -14.73 -21.99
CA ALA A 91 3.91 -14.66 -23.44
C ALA A 91 4.12 -13.21 -23.88
N HIS A 92 4.47 -13.03 -25.15
CA HIS A 92 4.59 -11.70 -25.74
C HIS A 92 3.25 -10.96 -25.72
N GLU A 93 3.28 -9.71 -25.25
CA GLU A 93 2.10 -8.84 -25.13
C GLU A 93 1.55 -8.45 -26.51
N HIS A 94 2.44 -8.29 -27.50
CA HIS A 94 2.04 -8.01 -28.88
C HIS A 94 1.39 -9.22 -29.57
N ASN A 95 1.39 -10.43 -28.98
CA ASN A 95 0.64 -11.56 -29.53
C ASN A 95 -0.86 -11.49 -29.21
N ARG A 96 -1.26 -10.61 -28.29
CA ARG A 96 -2.61 -10.59 -27.76
C ARG A 96 -3.66 -10.27 -28.83
N PRO A 97 -4.85 -10.91 -28.77
CA PRO A 97 -5.96 -10.60 -29.68
C PRO A 97 -6.54 -9.19 -29.50
N ASP A 98 -6.42 -8.58 -28.32
CA ASP A 98 -6.90 -7.23 -28.01
C ASP A 98 -5.84 -6.14 -28.25
N ARG A 99 -4.72 -6.45 -28.92
CA ARG A 99 -3.71 -5.44 -29.26
C ARG A 99 -4.32 -4.36 -30.19
N PRO A 100 -3.94 -3.09 -30.03
CA PRO A 100 -4.39 -2.03 -30.92
C PRO A 100 -3.73 -2.15 -32.31
N SER A 101 -4.41 -1.66 -33.34
CA SER A 101 -3.97 -1.79 -34.75
C SER A 101 -2.66 -1.06 -35.08
N ASN A 102 -2.24 -0.11 -34.25
CA ASN A 102 -0.96 0.59 -34.38
C ASN A 102 0.23 -0.24 -33.88
N CYS A 103 0.00 -1.36 -33.19
CA CYS A 103 1.04 -2.31 -32.82
C CYS A 103 1.26 -3.32 -33.96
N THR A 104 2.20 -3.02 -34.85
CA THR A 104 2.44 -3.78 -36.10
C THR A 104 3.48 -4.90 -35.97
N GLU A 105 4.06 -5.10 -34.79
CA GLU A 105 5.05 -6.16 -34.57
C GLU A 105 4.45 -7.54 -34.87
N PRO A 106 5.14 -8.40 -35.64
CA PRO A 106 4.63 -9.73 -35.96
C PRO A 106 4.53 -10.56 -34.68
N ALA A 107 3.53 -11.45 -34.60
CA ALA A 107 3.43 -12.35 -33.46
C ALA A 107 4.64 -13.29 -33.41
N GLN A 108 5.19 -13.50 -32.22
CA GLN A 108 6.38 -14.33 -32.01
C GLN A 108 6.19 -15.36 -30.88
N GLY A 109 6.75 -16.54 -31.06
CA GLY A 109 6.72 -17.60 -30.05
C GLY A 109 5.32 -18.17 -29.80
N SER A 110 5.11 -18.77 -28.63
CA SER A 110 3.83 -19.35 -28.21
C SER A 110 2.95 -18.33 -27.50
N ASN A 111 1.63 -18.46 -27.64
CA ASN A 111 0.67 -17.69 -26.86
C ASN A 111 0.52 -18.25 -25.44
N GLY A 112 0.19 -17.36 -24.51
CA GLY A 112 -0.27 -17.74 -23.17
C GLY A 112 -1.66 -18.38 -23.23
N ASN A 113 -2.07 -18.97 -22.12
CA ASN A 113 -3.39 -19.60 -21.95
C ASN A 113 -4.34 -18.81 -21.04
N LEU A 114 -3.86 -17.72 -20.43
CA LEU A 114 -4.64 -16.81 -19.59
C LEU A 114 -4.27 -15.37 -19.94
N MET A 115 -5.28 -14.51 -20.04
CA MET A 115 -5.12 -13.07 -20.21
C MET A 115 -5.21 -12.39 -18.86
N ILE A 116 -4.26 -11.52 -18.56
CA ILE A 116 -4.24 -10.69 -17.35
C ILE A 116 -4.31 -9.24 -17.80
N GLY A 117 -5.28 -8.50 -17.25
CA GLY A 117 -5.51 -7.10 -17.60
C GLY A 117 -5.89 -6.86 -19.07
N ALA A 118 -5.97 -5.58 -19.44
CA ALA A 118 -6.04 -5.13 -20.82
C ALA A 118 -4.64 -5.15 -21.46
N TRP A 119 -4.57 -4.98 -22.78
CA TRP A 119 -3.30 -4.83 -23.48
C TRP A 119 -2.45 -3.67 -22.92
N ASP A 120 -1.16 -3.92 -22.71
CA ASP A 120 -0.22 -3.02 -22.06
C ASP A 120 0.94 -2.60 -22.99
N LEU A 121 0.94 -1.34 -23.44
CA LEU A 121 2.04 -0.78 -24.24
C LEU A 121 3.39 -0.83 -23.51
N GLN A 122 3.37 -0.66 -22.19
CA GLN A 122 4.57 -0.52 -21.37
C GLN A 122 5.15 -1.85 -20.88
N SER A 123 4.46 -2.97 -21.09
CA SER A 123 4.94 -4.29 -20.66
C SER A 123 6.33 -4.59 -21.20
N VAL A 124 7.18 -5.19 -20.37
CA VAL A 124 8.50 -5.69 -20.81
C VAL A 124 8.37 -6.75 -21.89
N MET A 125 7.21 -7.41 -22.00
CA MET A 125 6.89 -8.44 -22.98
C MET A 125 6.37 -7.88 -24.31
N ASN A 126 6.35 -6.55 -24.48
CA ASN A 126 5.80 -5.88 -25.65
C ASN A 126 6.88 -5.25 -26.55
N TYR A 127 6.98 -5.71 -27.79
CA TYR A 127 7.92 -5.13 -28.77
C TYR A 127 7.40 -3.88 -29.47
N CYS A 128 6.09 -3.60 -29.35
CA CYS A 128 5.54 -2.31 -29.79
C CYS A 128 5.86 -1.17 -28.81
N ASN A 129 6.49 -1.46 -27.67
CA ASN A 129 6.92 -0.45 -26.72
C ASN A 129 8.02 0.44 -27.36
N PRO A 130 7.83 1.77 -27.43
CA PRO A 130 8.88 2.67 -27.95
C PRO A 130 10.17 2.61 -27.11
N ASN A 131 10.06 2.25 -25.83
CA ASN A 131 11.19 1.92 -24.98
C ASN A 131 11.45 0.41 -25.07
N TRP A 132 12.56 0.03 -25.69
CA TRP A 132 12.89 -1.39 -25.91
C TRP A 132 12.82 -2.20 -24.60
N ASN A 133 11.95 -3.22 -24.58
CA ASN A 133 11.61 -4.05 -23.42
C ASN A 133 11.26 -3.26 -22.15
N GLY A 134 10.58 -2.11 -22.29
CA GLY A 134 10.24 -1.23 -21.16
C GLY A 134 11.47 -0.68 -20.43
N SER A 135 12.63 -0.62 -21.09
CA SER A 135 13.93 -0.33 -20.45
C SER A 135 14.30 -1.32 -19.32
N GLY A 136 13.74 -2.54 -19.35
CA GLY A 136 13.92 -3.54 -18.30
C GLY A 136 13.13 -3.27 -17.02
N LYS A 137 12.11 -2.41 -17.05
CA LYS A 137 11.22 -2.12 -15.92
C LYS A 137 9.87 -2.76 -16.13
N LEU A 138 9.38 -3.49 -15.13
CA LEU A 138 8.05 -4.09 -15.17
C LEU A 138 6.98 -3.00 -15.22
N SER A 139 5.99 -3.18 -16.08
CA SER A 139 4.78 -2.38 -16.05
C SER A 139 3.86 -2.82 -14.90
N ALA A 140 2.81 -2.03 -14.63
CA ALA A 140 1.79 -2.39 -13.65
C ALA A 140 1.11 -3.74 -13.97
N THR A 141 0.95 -4.07 -15.25
CA THR A 141 0.33 -5.34 -15.70
C THR A 141 1.30 -6.50 -15.59
N ASP A 142 2.60 -6.28 -15.83
CA ASP A 142 3.64 -7.30 -15.60
C ASP A 142 3.67 -7.71 -14.12
N ILE A 143 3.66 -6.71 -13.22
CA ILE A 143 3.61 -6.93 -11.76
C ILE A 143 2.31 -7.65 -11.36
N ALA A 144 1.17 -7.20 -11.88
CA ALA A 144 -0.12 -7.86 -11.65
C ALA A 144 -0.07 -9.35 -12.04
N GLY A 145 0.52 -9.64 -13.20
CA GLY A 145 0.67 -10.98 -13.70
C GLY A 145 1.51 -11.87 -12.78
N VAL A 146 2.70 -11.40 -12.38
CA VAL A 146 3.60 -12.20 -11.55
C VAL A 146 3.05 -12.37 -10.13
N VAL A 147 2.43 -11.33 -9.55
CA VAL A 147 1.80 -11.41 -8.24
C VAL A 147 0.60 -12.36 -8.26
N GLN A 148 -0.20 -12.36 -9.33
CA GLN A 148 -1.35 -13.25 -9.46
C GLN A 148 -0.95 -14.73 -9.46
N PHE A 149 0.15 -15.09 -10.12
CA PHE A 149 0.58 -16.49 -10.24
C PHE A 149 1.54 -16.94 -9.14
N TYR A 150 2.40 -16.05 -8.68
CA TYR A 150 3.49 -16.38 -7.76
C TYR A 150 3.31 -15.78 -6.37
N GLY A 151 2.31 -14.92 -6.15
CA GLY A 151 2.11 -14.18 -4.91
C GLY A 151 3.01 -12.93 -4.82
N GLY A 152 2.62 -11.95 -4.01
CA GLY A 152 3.44 -10.75 -3.75
C GLY A 152 4.67 -11.06 -2.90
N ALA A 153 5.72 -10.24 -3.01
CA ALA A 153 6.92 -10.38 -2.18
C ALA A 153 6.56 -10.19 -0.69
N LEU A 154 6.98 -11.12 0.16
CA LEU A 154 6.75 -11.04 1.60
C LEU A 154 7.93 -10.34 2.29
N TRP A 155 7.65 -9.24 2.97
CA TRP A 155 8.63 -8.54 3.80
C TRP A 155 8.72 -9.08 5.22
N LEU A 156 7.65 -9.72 5.71
CA LEU A 156 7.60 -10.34 7.03
C LEU A 156 6.58 -11.49 7.08
N ARG A 157 6.92 -12.60 7.73
CA ARG A 157 6.02 -13.76 7.95
C ARG A 157 5.35 -13.71 9.33
N ASP A 158 4.80 -12.56 9.67
CA ASP A 158 3.98 -12.28 10.85
C ASP A 158 2.94 -11.21 10.46
N PHE A 159 2.09 -10.78 11.39
CA PHE A 159 0.99 -9.82 11.18
C PHE A 159 -0.03 -10.21 10.10
N GLY A 160 0.08 -11.41 9.54
CA GLY A 160 -0.81 -11.98 8.54
C GLY A 160 -1.99 -12.73 9.14
N TYR A 161 -3.00 -12.98 8.32
CA TYR A 161 -4.20 -13.70 8.78
C TYR A 161 -3.88 -15.15 9.21
N ASN A 162 -3.11 -15.88 8.39
CA ASN A 162 -2.63 -17.22 8.74
C ASN A 162 -1.28 -17.14 9.45
N ALA A 163 -0.32 -16.41 8.88
CA ALA A 163 0.99 -16.21 9.48
C ALA A 163 0.91 -15.21 10.65
N GLY A 164 1.05 -15.70 11.87
CA GLY A 164 0.89 -14.90 13.10
C GLY A 164 -0.52 -14.92 13.70
N GLY A 165 -1.52 -15.46 12.98
CA GLY A 165 -2.87 -15.65 13.51
C GLY A 165 -3.66 -14.36 13.78
N TRP A 166 -3.35 -13.27 13.06
CA TRP A 166 -3.98 -11.97 13.28
C TRP A 166 -5.41 -11.95 12.73
N ARG A 167 -6.30 -11.19 13.38
CA ARG A 167 -7.74 -11.18 13.13
C ARG A 167 -8.23 -9.75 13.07
N VAL A 168 -8.97 -9.37 12.03
CA VAL A 168 -9.40 -7.97 11.87
C VAL A 168 -10.39 -7.57 12.98
N GLU A 169 -11.22 -8.50 13.41
CA GLU A 169 -12.22 -8.33 14.45
C GLU A 169 -11.68 -8.29 15.88
N GLN A 170 -10.38 -8.55 16.09
CA GLN A 170 -9.75 -8.54 17.42
C GLN A 170 -8.49 -7.67 17.47
N HIS A 171 -7.70 -7.70 16.40
CA HIS A 171 -6.32 -7.27 16.34
C HIS A 171 -6.10 -6.19 15.26
N PRO A 172 -6.31 -4.91 15.60
CA PRO A 172 -5.91 -3.79 14.76
C PRO A 172 -4.42 -3.84 14.44
N ARG A 173 -4.08 -3.36 13.24
CA ARG A 173 -2.71 -3.20 12.74
C ARG A 173 -2.61 -1.81 12.11
N ALA A 174 -1.53 -1.11 12.41
CA ALA A 174 -1.23 0.21 11.90
C ALA A 174 0.23 0.27 11.43
N VAL A 175 0.57 1.32 10.68
CA VAL A 175 1.92 1.55 10.18
C VAL A 175 2.27 3.02 10.42
N ALA A 176 3.32 3.29 11.20
CA ALA A 176 3.82 4.64 11.52
C ALA A 176 5.24 4.57 12.06
N ASP A 177 6.01 5.64 11.94
CA ASP A 177 7.37 5.71 12.49
C ASP A 177 7.29 5.80 14.02
N VAL A 178 7.61 4.71 14.73
CA VAL A 178 7.58 4.69 16.20
C VAL A 178 8.97 4.90 16.79
N ASN A 179 10.02 4.94 15.98
CA ASN A 179 11.40 4.98 16.45
C ASN A 179 12.14 6.28 16.12
N GLY A 180 11.57 7.10 15.23
CA GLY A 180 12.06 8.41 14.81
C GLY A 180 13.14 8.34 13.72
N ASP A 181 13.26 7.24 12.99
CA ASP A 181 14.25 7.07 11.93
C ASP A 181 13.76 7.51 10.54
N GLY A 182 12.52 8.01 10.45
CA GLY A 182 11.89 8.46 9.22
C GLY A 182 11.26 7.33 8.40
N ARG A 183 11.26 6.09 8.89
CA ARG A 183 10.58 4.96 8.24
C ARG A 183 9.42 4.49 9.09
N ALA A 184 8.30 4.23 8.44
CA ALA A 184 7.14 3.72 9.11
C ALA A 184 7.29 2.25 9.49
N ASP A 185 7.02 1.95 10.75
CA ASP A 185 7.11 0.62 11.35
C ASP A 185 5.73 -0.01 11.48
N ILE A 186 5.66 -1.34 11.57
CA ILE A 186 4.39 -2.02 11.85
C ILE A 186 4.12 -1.97 13.35
N VAL A 187 2.88 -1.62 13.70
CA VAL A 187 2.34 -1.72 15.06
C VAL A 187 1.11 -2.63 15.03
N GLY A 188 1.15 -3.73 15.79
CA GLY A 188 0.01 -4.65 15.91
C GLY A 188 -0.47 -4.76 17.34
N PHE A 189 -1.79 -4.58 17.52
CA PHE A 189 -2.47 -4.73 18.79
C PHE A 189 -2.98 -6.17 18.94
N GLY A 190 -2.17 -7.05 19.52
CA GLY A 190 -2.44 -8.48 19.64
C GLY A 190 -3.28 -8.87 20.87
N GLN A 191 -3.26 -10.17 21.20
CA GLN A 191 -4.01 -10.71 22.35
C GLN A 191 -3.48 -10.16 23.69
N GLY A 192 -2.18 -10.33 23.92
CA GLY A 192 -1.52 -9.98 25.19
C GLY A 192 -0.96 -8.55 25.25
N GLY A 193 -1.11 -7.75 24.19
CA GLY A 193 -0.60 -6.39 24.14
C GLY A 193 -0.10 -6.00 22.75
N VAL A 194 0.82 -5.04 22.69
CA VAL A 194 1.31 -4.45 21.44
C VAL A 194 2.64 -5.07 21.01
N TYR A 195 2.73 -5.33 19.71
CA TYR A 195 3.92 -5.80 19.01
C TYR A 195 4.36 -4.76 17.98
N THR A 196 5.67 -4.62 17.77
CA THR A 196 6.21 -3.81 16.69
C THR A 196 7.17 -4.61 15.82
N ALA A 197 7.23 -4.27 14.53
CA ALA A 197 8.27 -4.73 13.63
C ALA A 197 8.84 -3.53 12.89
N LEU A 198 10.11 -3.23 13.15
CA LEU A 198 10.76 -2.04 12.64
C LEU A 198 11.11 -2.20 11.15
N SER A 199 10.91 -1.16 10.36
CA SER A 199 11.29 -1.16 8.95
C SER A 199 12.82 -1.12 8.82
N THR A 200 13.34 -1.87 7.84
CA THR A 200 14.75 -1.79 7.43
C THR A 200 14.94 -1.01 6.13
N GLY A 201 13.86 -0.43 5.59
CA GLY A 201 13.81 0.19 4.25
C GLY A 201 13.71 -0.81 3.09
N THR A 202 13.92 -2.10 3.36
CA THR A 202 13.88 -3.18 2.35
C THR A 202 13.15 -4.43 2.85
N GLY A 203 12.51 -4.33 4.02
CA GLY A 203 11.90 -5.42 4.77
C GLY A 203 11.47 -4.92 6.16
N PHE A 204 11.01 -5.84 7.00
CA PHE A 204 10.79 -5.56 8.42
C PHE A 204 11.62 -6.52 9.29
N ALA A 205 12.10 -6.01 10.43
CA ALA A 205 12.68 -6.82 11.47
C ALA A 205 11.63 -7.77 12.09
N PRO A 206 12.04 -8.87 12.76
CA PRO A 206 11.10 -9.76 13.44
C PRO A 206 10.26 -9.02 14.50
N ALA A 207 8.97 -9.35 14.58
CA ALA A 207 8.05 -8.76 15.53
C ALA A 207 8.52 -8.91 16.99
N GLN A 208 8.49 -7.82 17.76
CA GLN A 208 8.85 -7.77 19.18
C GLN A 208 7.63 -7.39 20.02
N PHE A 209 7.44 -8.06 21.15
CA PHE A 209 6.45 -7.65 22.14
C PHE A 209 6.98 -6.44 22.93
N VAL A 210 6.27 -5.32 22.90
CA VAL A 210 6.78 -4.04 23.43
C VAL A 210 5.95 -3.45 24.56
N LEU A 211 4.68 -3.88 24.72
CA LEU A 211 3.80 -3.31 25.73
C LEU A 211 2.67 -4.26 26.13
N ALA A 212 2.50 -4.53 27.42
CA ALA A 212 1.40 -5.32 27.99
C ALA A 212 0.14 -4.48 28.26
N ALA A 213 -0.35 -3.78 27.24
CA ALA A 213 -1.58 -2.97 27.27
C ALA A 213 -2.17 -2.89 25.86
N PHE A 214 -3.37 -2.32 25.72
CA PHE A 214 -4.07 -2.17 24.42
C PHE A 214 -4.35 -3.49 23.67
N GLY A 215 -4.20 -4.62 24.34
CA GLY A 215 -4.45 -5.95 23.78
C GLY A 215 -5.89 -6.42 24.00
N TYR A 216 -6.29 -7.46 23.27
CA TYR A 216 -7.62 -8.05 23.41
C TYR A 216 -7.87 -8.56 24.85
N ASP A 217 -6.92 -9.31 25.41
CA ASP A 217 -6.95 -9.73 26.82
C ASP A 217 -6.30 -8.68 27.72
N ALA A 218 -5.16 -8.13 27.29
CA ALA A 218 -4.42 -7.12 28.04
C ALA A 218 -5.12 -5.75 27.99
N GLY A 219 -6.10 -5.57 28.88
CA GLY A 219 -6.91 -4.35 29.00
C GLY A 219 -8.31 -4.47 28.40
N GLY A 220 -8.70 -5.65 27.88
CA GLY A 220 -10.07 -5.90 27.43
C GLY A 220 -10.49 -5.11 26.19
N TRP A 221 -9.55 -4.78 25.30
CA TRP A 221 -9.84 -3.95 24.13
C TRP A 221 -10.63 -4.72 23.07
N ARG A 222 -11.54 -4.02 22.39
CA ARG A 222 -12.55 -4.62 21.50
C ARG A 222 -12.67 -3.77 20.26
N VAL A 223 -12.58 -4.34 19.07
CA VAL A 223 -12.56 -3.56 17.81
C VAL A 223 -13.90 -2.86 17.59
N GLU A 224 -14.99 -3.51 17.99
CA GLU A 224 -16.36 -3.02 17.88
C GLU A 224 -16.71 -1.90 18.86
N GLN A 225 -15.84 -1.57 19.82
CA GLN A 225 -16.07 -0.51 20.81
C GLN A 225 -14.92 0.51 20.87
N HIS A 226 -13.69 0.02 20.76
CA HIS A 226 -12.47 0.72 21.15
C HIS A 226 -11.45 0.83 20.00
N PRO A 227 -11.51 1.91 19.21
CA PRO A 227 -10.47 2.24 18.26
C PRO A 227 -9.10 2.36 18.94
N ARG A 228 -8.08 1.82 18.28
CA ARG A 228 -6.67 1.92 18.64
C ARG A 228 -5.90 2.33 17.40
N THR A 229 -5.08 3.35 17.54
CA THR A 229 -4.29 3.91 16.43
C THR A 229 -2.94 4.37 16.96
N VAL A 230 -2.09 4.82 16.04
CA VAL A 230 -0.79 5.42 16.35
C VAL A 230 -0.64 6.76 15.63
N ALA A 231 -0.11 7.77 16.33
CA ALA A 231 0.22 9.08 15.78
C ALA A 231 1.13 9.83 16.78
N ASP A 232 1.95 10.77 16.30
CA ASP A 232 2.78 11.61 17.18
C ASP A 232 1.91 12.67 17.87
N VAL A 233 1.42 12.35 19.07
CA VAL A 233 0.61 13.30 19.86
C VAL A 233 1.48 14.11 20.81
N SER A 234 2.72 13.69 21.04
CA SER A 234 3.70 14.38 21.88
C SER A 234 4.42 15.53 21.16
N GLY A 235 4.59 15.42 19.84
CA GLY A 235 5.36 16.32 18.98
C GLY A 235 6.85 16.03 18.98
N ASP A 236 7.25 14.80 19.34
CA ASP A 236 8.66 14.40 19.44
C ASP A 236 9.21 13.70 18.18
N GLY A 237 8.39 13.58 17.15
CA GLY A 237 8.70 12.94 15.88
C GLY A 237 8.46 11.43 15.86
N ARG A 238 7.92 10.84 16.93
CA ARG A 238 7.64 9.41 17.04
C ARG A 238 6.16 9.17 17.27
N ALA A 239 5.59 8.20 16.58
CA ALA A 239 4.20 7.85 16.75
C ALA A 239 3.96 7.18 18.10
N ASP A 240 3.04 7.73 18.88
CA ASP A 240 2.56 7.22 20.15
C ASP A 240 1.35 6.31 19.96
N ILE A 241 1.09 5.41 20.91
CA ILE A 241 -0.15 4.63 20.93
C ILE A 241 -1.27 5.45 21.54
N VAL A 242 -2.40 5.51 20.85
CA VAL A 242 -3.61 6.18 21.34
C VAL A 242 -4.79 5.22 21.24
N GLY A 243 -5.44 4.99 22.37
CA GLY A 243 -6.62 4.13 22.48
C GLY A 243 -7.83 4.89 23.00
N PHE A 244 -8.95 4.79 22.27
CA PHE A 244 -10.24 5.31 22.66
C PHE A 244 -11.02 4.22 23.40
N GLY A 245 -10.88 4.17 24.73
CA GLY A 245 -11.43 3.13 25.59
C GLY A 245 -12.86 3.38 26.06
N GLN A 246 -13.28 2.69 27.12
CA GLN A 246 -14.61 2.85 27.71
C GLN A 246 -14.82 4.28 28.28
N GLY A 247 -13.90 4.71 29.14
CA GLY A 247 -13.99 5.98 29.86
C GLY A 247 -13.37 7.20 29.15
N GLY A 248 -12.75 6.99 27.98
CA GLY A 248 -12.11 8.06 27.22
C GLY A 248 -10.77 7.65 26.61
N VAL A 249 -9.87 8.61 26.44
CA VAL A 249 -8.62 8.45 25.68
C VAL A 249 -7.45 8.12 26.61
N SER A 250 -6.77 7.01 26.30
CA SER A 250 -5.51 6.62 26.94
C SER A 250 -4.37 6.63 25.94
N VAL A 251 -3.22 7.16 26.34
CA VAL A 251 -2.03 7.32 25.50
C VAL A 251 -0.84 6.62 26.13
N SER A 252 -0.01 6.00 25.30
CA SER A 252 1.24 5.38 25.69
C SER A 252 2.34 5.91 24.76
N LEU A 253 3.22 6.73 25.33
CA LEU A 253 4.22 7.47 24.58
C LEU A 253 5.33 6.57 24.06
N SER A 254 5.79 6.80 22.84
CA SER A 254 6.94 6.08 22.29
C SER A 254 8.24 6.50 23.00
N THR A 255 9.05 5.48 23.28
CA THR A 255 10.41 5.65 23.82
C THR A 255 11.48 5.44 22.75
N GLY A 256 11.07 5.15 21.50
CA GLY A 256 11.94 4.80 20.38
C GLY A 256 12.40 3.33 20.35
N THR A 257 12.25 2.60 21.45
CA THR A 257 12.56 1.15 21.54
C THR A 257 11.41 0.31 22.08
N GLY A 258 10.29 0.97 22.39
CA GLY A 258 9.09 0.42 23.02
C GLY A 258 8.20 1.58 23.48
N PHE A 259 7.29 1.34 24.41
CA PHE A 259 6.33 2.36 24.86
C PHE A 259 6.28 2.49 26.38
N ALA A 260 6.07 3.72 26.86
CA ALA A 260 5.85 4.01 28.28
C ALA A 260 4.51 3.44 28.77
N PRO A 261 4.30 3.23 30.09
CA PRO A 261 3.00 2.82 30.61
C PRO A 261 1.86 3.73 30.15
N ALA A 262 0.70 3.14 29.84
CA ALA A 262 -0.47 3.88 29.38
C ALA A 262 -0.96 4.88 30.44
N GLN A 263 -1.29 6.09 30.01
CA GLN A 263 -1.82 7.16 30.83
C GLN A 263 -3.18 7.61 30.30
N PHE A 264 -4.12 7.90 31.21
CA PHE A 264 -5.41 8.46 30.85
C PHE A 264 -5.29 9.98 30.62
N TRP A 265 -5.64 10.44 29.42
CA TRP A 265 -5.42 11.83 28.99
C TRP A 265 -6.70 12.65 28.87
N LEU A 266 -7.84 12.02 28.59
CA LEU A 266 -9.10 12.76 28.36
C LEU A 266 -10.34 11.91 28.66
N ALA A 267 -11.29 12.49 29.39
CA ALA A 267 -12.62 11.92 29.68
C ALA A 267 -13.67 12.34 28.63
N ASP A 268 -13.41 11.99 27.37
CA ASP A 268 -14.30 12.15 26.22
C ASP A 268 -13.84 11.17 25.12
N PHE A 269 -14.56 11.10 23.99
CA PHE A 269 -14.28 10.18 22.88
C PHE A 269 -14.33 8.69 23.23
N GLY A 270 -14.81 8.35 24.42
CA GLY A 270 -14.96 6.99 24.93
C GLY A 270 -16.32 6.39 24.61
N TYR A 271 -16.43 5.07 24.77
CA TYR A 271 -17.67 4.34 24.52
C TYR A 271 -18.77 4.71 25.54
N ASP A 272 -18.46 4.66 26.84
CA ASP A 272 -19.39 5.05 27.91
C ASP A 272 -19.33 6.55 28.19
N THR A 273 -18.15 7.14 28.06
CA THR A 273 -17.92 8.57 28.30
C THR A 273 -17.85 9.34 26.99
N GLY A 274 -18.91 10.09 26.68
CA GLY A 274 -19.09 10.80 25.40
C GLY A 274 -20.01 10.05 24.41
N GLY A 275 -20.30 8.77 24.65
CA GLY A 275 -21.28 8.00 23.86
C GLY A 275 -20.81 7.66 22.45
N TRP A 276 -19.50 7.57 22.23
CA TRP A 276 -18.93 7.32 20.91
C TRP A 276 -19.12 5.85 20.50
N ARG A 277 -19.36 5.61 19.21
CA ARG A 277 -19.76 4.31 18.66
C ARG A 277 -18.99 4.06 17.38
N VAL A 278 -18.39 2.90 17.21
CA VAL A 278 -17.52 2.61 16.05
C VAL A 278 -18.33 2.58 14.76
N GLU A 279 -19.56 2.10 14.84
CA GLU A 279 -20.51 1.99 13.73
C GLU A 279 -21.14 3.33 13.30
N LEU A 280 -20.97 4.40 14.09
CA LEU A 280 -21.54 5.73 13.80
C LEU A 280 -20.47 6.82 13.67
N HIS A 281 -19.47 6.79 14.57
CA HIS A 281 -18.62 7.93 14.90
C HIS A 281 -17.12 7.61 14.75
N PRO A 282 -16.53 7.88 13.56
CA PRO A 282 -15.08 7.84 13.37
C PRO A 282 -14.34 8.80 14.29
N ARG A 283 -13.15 8.37 14.74
CA ARG A 283 -12.19 9.16 15.51
C ARG A 283 -10.83 8.98 14.86
N ILE A 284 -10.23 10.07 14.41
CA ILE A 284 -8.99 10.10 13.62
C ILE A 284 -8.01 11.04 14.33
N LEU A 285 -6.71 10.75 14.21
CA LEU A 285 -5.66 11.61 14.72
C LEU A 285 -4.94 12.30 13.55
N ALA A 286 -4.83 13.62 13.59
CA ALA A 286 -4.06 14.40 12.63
C ALA A 286 -3.77 15.79 13.20
N ASP A 287 -2.65 16.41 12.81
CA ASP A 287 -2.34 17.80 13.19
C ASP A 287 -3.23 18.74 12.39
N VAL A 288 -4.26 19.33 13.02
CA VAL A 288 -5.18 20.23 12.34
C VAL A 288 -4.85 21.69 12.57
N ASN A 289 -3.89 22.00 13.46
CA ASN A 289 -3.57 23.37 13.86
C ASN A 289 -2.17 23.83 13.40
N GLY A 290 -1.33 22.92 12.90
CA GLY A 290 0.02 23.16 12.38
C GLY A 290 1.11 23.16 13.44
N ASP A 291 0.84 22.64 14.65
CA ASP A 291 1.81 22.59 15.75
C ASP A 291 2.66 21.30 15.77
N ARG A 292 2.44 20.42 14.79
CA ARG A 292 3.06 19.10 14.57
C ARG A 292 2.69 18.04 15.60
N ARG A 293 1.61 18.24 16.35
CA ARG A 293 1.04 17.20 17.22
C ARG A 293 -0.27 16.75 16.64
N ALA A 294 -0.48 15.44 16.59
CA ALA A 294 -1.75 14.92 16.13
C ALA A 294 -2.85 15.23 17.15
N ASP A 295 -3.90 15.91 16.69
CA ASP A 295 -5.09 16.24 17.44
C ASP A 295 -6.17 15.18 17.23
N ILE A 296 -7.14 15.08 18.15
CA ILE A 296 -8.30 14.23 17.93
C ILE A 296 -9.32 14.97 17.05
N VAL A 297 -9.68 14.35 15.93
CA VAL A 297 -10.81 14.73 15.08
C VAL A 297 -11.90 13.66 15.20
N GLY A 298 -12.99 14.01 15.88
CA GLY A 298 -14.13 13.14 16.09
C GLY A 298 -15.33 13.55 15.24
N PHE A 299 -15.83 12.62 14.44
CA PHE A 299 -17.04 12.80 13.62
C PHE A 299 -18.26 12.29 14.39
N GLY A 300 -18.92 13.17 15.14
CA GLY A 300 -20.08 12.86 15.98
C GLY A 300 -21.42 12.90 15.23
N GLN A 301 -22.51 12.97 15.99
CA GLN A 301 -23.86 13.03 15.41
C GLN A 301 -24.08 14.32 14.62
N GLY A 302 -23.89 15.47 15.28
CA GLY A 302 -24.14 16.80 14.72
C GLY A 302 -23.01 17.39 13.87
N GLY A 303 -21.89 16.69 13.72
CA GLY A 303 -20.74 17.17 12.95
C GLY A 303 -19.39 16.85 13.60
N VAL A 304 -18.41 17.70 13.36
CA VAL A 304 -17.00 17.47 13.73
C VAL A 304 -16.66 18.17 15.04
N TYR A 305 -15.98 17.42 15.91
CA TYR A 305 -15.38 17.89 17.14
C TYR A 305 -13.87 17.75 17.06
N VAL A 306 -13.14 18.74 17.57
CA VAL A 306 -11.68 18.72 17.65
C VAL A 306 -11.23 18.87 19.09
N SER A 307 -10.25 18.07 19.49
CA SER A 307 -9.60 18.16 20.80
C SER A 307 -8.09 18.19 20.57
N LEU A 308 -7.50 19.36 20.85
CA LEU A 308 -6.11 19.65 20.51
C LEU A 308 -5.15 18.96 21.47
N SER A 309 -4.05 18.41 20.96
CA SER A 309 -3.00 17.86 21.79
C SER A 309 -2.20 18.97 22.49
N THR A 310 -1.91 18.76 23.77
CA THR A 310 -0.99 19.61 24.54
C THR A 310 0.41 19.01 24.63
N GLY A 311 0.65 17.85 24.02
CA GLY A 311 1.87 17.03 24.15
C GLY A 311 1.94 16.20 25.43
N THR A 312 1.01 16.42 26.38
CA THR A 312 0.93 15.69 27.66
C THR A 312 -0.51 15.34 28.05
N GLY A 313 -1.44 15.56 27.14
CA GLY A 313 -2.89 15.47 27.33
C GLY A 313 -3.62 16.01 26.12
N PHE A 314 -4.94 16.02 26.19
CA PHE A 314 -5.79 16.67 25.19
C PHE A 314 -6.66 17.75 25.83
N ALA A 315 -6.84 18.88 25.13
CA ALA A 315 -7.74 19.94 25.54
C ALA A 315 -9.21 19.51 25.44
N PRO A 316 -10.16 20.15 26.16
CA PRO A 316 -11.59 19.83 26.01
C PRO A 316 -12.08 19.96 24.55
N ALA A 317 -12.86 18.98 24.11
CA ALA A 317 -13.38 18.94 22.74
C ALA A 317 -14.23 20.18 22.40
N GLN A 318 -14.01 20.71 21.20
CA GLN A 318 -14.75 21.85 20.64
C GLN A 318 -15.54 21.40 19.42
N PHE A 319 -16.80 21.81 19.30
CA PHE A 319 -17.57 21.64 18.07
C PHE A 319 -17.10 22.66 17.03
N VAL A 320 -16.61 22.20 15.88
CA VAL A 320 -15.94 23.07 14.90
C VAL A 320 -16.61 23.11 13.52
N LEU A 321 -17.45 22.13 13.18
CA LEU A 321 -18.09 22.08 11.87
C LEU A 321 -19.39 21.27 11.89
N ALA A 322 -20.48 21.86 11.37
CA ALA A 322 -21.79 21.21 11.20
C ALA A 322 -21.89 20.44 9.86
N ALA A 323 -20.94 19.54 9.60
CA ALA A 323 -20.91 18.66 8.43
C ALA A 323 -20.16 17.37 8.77
N PHE A 324 -20.16 16.38 7.87
CA PHE A 324 -19.50 15.08 8.05
C PHE A 324 -19.97 14.27 9.26
N GLY A 325 -21.06 14.69 9.91
CA GLY A 325 -21.68 14.00 11.03
C GLY A 325 -22.69 12.97 10.55
N TYR A 326 -23.05 12.05 11.44
CA TYR A 326 -24.03 11.03 11.10
C TYR A 326 -25.40 11.62 10.78
N ASP A 327 -25.88 12.59 11.56
CA ASP A 327 -27.08 13.38 11.23
C ASP A 327 -26.73 14.57 10.33
N ALA A 328 -25.61 15.24 10.62
CA ALA A 328 -25.14 16.40 9.85
C ALA A 328 -24.52 15.99 8.50
N GLY A 329 -25.39 15.80 7.52
CA GLY A 329 -25.05 15.42 6.15
C GLY A 329 -25.27 13.93 5.85
N GLY A 330 -25.81 13.15 6.78
CA GLY A 330 -26.20 11.76 6.54
C GLY A 330 -25.02 10.80 6.34
N TRP A 331 -23.87 11.07 6.97
CA TRP A 331 -22.68 10.24 6.78
C TRP A 331 -22.84 8.89 7.49
N ARG A 332 -22.36 7.82 6.85
CA ARG A 332 -22.58 6.43 7.29
C ARG A 332 -21.26 5.70 7.26
N VAL A 333 -20.87 5.01 8.33
CA VAL A 333 -19.55 4.36 8.39
C VAL A 333 -19.43 3.25 7.35
N GLU A 334 -20.52 2.55 7.07
CA GLU A 334 -20.63 1.45 6.13
C GLU A 334 -20.68 1.89 4.65
N GLN A 335 -20.78 3.20 4.36
CA GLN A 335 -20.85 3.71 2.97
C GLN A 335 -19.86 4.84 2.70
N HIS A 336 -19.67 5.71 3.69
CA HIS A 336 -19.03 7.02 3.55
C HIS A 336 -17.81 7.18 4.48
N PRO A 337 -16.65 6.64 4.10
CA PRO A 337 -15.40 6.89 4.81
C PRO A 337 -15.08 8.38 4.89
N ARG A 338 -14.42 8.76 5.99
CA ARG A 338 -13.85 10.07 6.22
C ARG A 338 -12.38 9.88 6.59
N ALA A 339 -11.51 10.73 6.08
CA ALA A 339 -10.09 10.76 6.35
C ALA A 339 -9.66 12.19 6.69
N VAL A 340 -8.52 12.34 7.33
CA VAL A 340 -7.94 13.64 7.69
C VAL A 340 -6.47 13.63 7.31
N ALA A 341 -6.07 14.52 6.40
CA ALA A 341 -4.69 14.67 5.94
C ALA A 341 -4.51 16.03 5.26
N ASP A 342 -3.27 16.55 5.22
CA ASP A 342 -2.97 17.81 4.53
C ASP A 342 -3.04 17.59 3.01
N VAL A 343 -4.10 18.09 2.36
CA VAL A 343 -4.26 17.95 0.90
C VAL A 343 -3.84 19.20 0.16
N ASN A 344 -3.56 20.31 0.86
CA ASN A 344 -3.25 21.60 0.25
C ASN A 344 -1.78 22.03 0.40
N GLY A 345 -1.02 21.36 1.27
CA GLY A 345 0.40 21.57 1.51
C GLY A 345 0.70 22.69 2.51
N ASP A 346 -0.28 23.12 3.31
CA ASP A 346 -0.12 24.20 4.29
C ASP A 346 0.38 23.72 5.67
N GLY A 347 0.59 22.41 5.82
CA GLY A 347 1.05 21.76 7.04
C GLY A 347 -0.07 21.45 8.05
N ARG A 348 -1.35 21.65 7.68
CA ARG A 348 -2.50 21.33 8.53
C ARG A 348 -3.38 20.31 7.83
N ALA A 349 -3.84 19.34 8.59
CA ALA A 349 -4.65 18.28 8.06
C ALA A 349 -6.09 18.75 7.79
N ASP A 350 -6.55 18.50 6.57
CA ASP A 350 -7.88 18.81 6.07
C ASP A 350 -8.82 17.61 6.19
N ILE A 351 -10.12 17.84 6.23
CA ILE A 351 -11.11 16.75 6.18
C ILE A 351 -11.41 16.39 4.74
N VAL A 352 -11.32 15.10 4.43
CA VAL A 352 -11.75 14.52 3.15
C VAL A 352 -12.85 13.49 3.42
N GLY A 353 -14.01 13.70 2.82
CA GLY A 353 -15.14 12.79 2.91
C GLY A 353 -15.44 12.13 1.56
N PHE A 354 -15.51 10.80 1.56
CA PHE A 354 -15.92 9.99 0.42
C PHE A 354 -17.43 9.74 0.49
N GLY A 355 -18.23 10.65 -0.06
CA GLY A 355 -19.70 10.64 0.03
C GLY A 355 -20.39 9.80 -1.06
N GLN A 356 -21.70 9.99 -1.22
CA GLN A 356 -22.50 9.30 -2.23
C GLN A 356 -22.02 9.63 -3.67
N GLY A 357 -21.95 10.92 -3.99
CA GLY A 357 -21.64 11.44 -5.31
C GLY A 357 -20.15 11.68 -5.60
N GLY A 358 -19.27 11.38 -4.64
CA GLY A 358 -17.82 11.55 -4.79
C GLY A 358 -17.16 12.19 -3.57
N VAL A 359 -16.04 12.89 -3.79
CA VAL A 359 -15.18 13.43 -2.74
C VAL A 359 -15.54 14.88 -2.43
N SER A 360 -15.67 15.20 -1.14
CA SER A 360 -15.75 16.56 -0.63
C SER A 360 -14.62 16.86 0.35
N VAL A 361 -14.06 18.06 0.28
CA VAL A 361 -12.94 18.52 1.11
C VAL A 361 -13.36 19.72 1.93
N SER A 362 -12.91 19.78 3.17
CA SER A 362 -13.11 20.89 4.10
C SER A 362 -11.75 21.26 4.69
N LEU A 363 -11.22 22.40 4.26
CA LEU A 363 -9.85 22.81 4.58
C LEU A 363 -9.73 23.32 6.02
N SER A 364 -8.63 22.98 6.70
CA SER A 364 -8.37 23.47 8.03
C SER A 364 -8.05 24.97 8.04
N THR A 365 -8.65 25.69 8.99
CA THR A 365 -8.33 27.09 9.28
C THR A 365 -7.34 27.24 10.43
N GLY A 366 -6.94 26.12 11.07
CA GLY A 366 -6.13 26.07 12.28
C GLY A 366 -6.93 26.19 13.59
N THR A 367 -8.18 26.64 13.53
CA THR A 367 -9.10 26.69 14.69
C THR A 367 -10.45 26.01 14.41
N GLY A 368 -10.59 25.41 13.22
CA GLY A 368 -11.81 24.80 12.71
C GLY A 368 -11.64 24.47 11.23
N PHE A 369 -12.74 24.38 10.49
CA PHE A 369 -12.71 24.01 9.07
C PHE A 369 -13.64 24.89 8.22
N ALA A 370 -13.23 25.14 6.98
CA ALA A 370 -14.06 25.83 5.98
C ALA A 370 -15.26 24.96 5.54
N PRO A 371 -16.35 25.54 5.03
CA PRO A 371 -17.48 24.74 4.52
C PRO A 371 -17.05 23.73 3.45
N PRO A 372 -17.61 22.49 3.45
CA PRO A 372 -17.19 21.44 2.53
C PRO A 372 -17.41 21.84 1.06
N GLN A 373 -16.41 21.58 0.23
CA GLN A 373 -16.45 21.77 -1.22
C GLN A 373 -16.40 20.42 -1.92
N PHE A 374 -17.27 20.20 -2.91
CA PHE A 374 -17.22 19.01 -3.76
C PHE A 374 -16.08 19.16 -4.78
N VAL A 375 -15.18 18.18 -4.86
CA VAL A 375 -13.93 18.32 -5.65
C VAL A 375 -13.69 17.22 -6.68
N LEU A 376 -14.34 16.05 -6.55
CA LEU A 376 -14.12 14.93 -7.48
C LEU A 376 -15.34 14.01 -7.55
N ALA A 377 -15.79 13.68 -8.77
CA ALA A 377 -16.88 12.75 -9.04
C ALA A 377 -16.40 11.30 -9.22
N ASP A 378 -15.63 10.80 -8.24
CA ASP A 378 -15.14 9.43 -8.13
C ASP A 378 -14.90 9.11 -6.65
N PHE A 379 -14.47 7.90 -6.31
CA PHE A 379 -14.25 7.40 -4.94
C PHE A 379 -15.47 7.43 -4.02
N GLY A 380 -16.65 7.77 -4.55
CA GLY A 380 -17.92 7.81 -3.85
C GLY A 380 -18.67 6.48 -3.91
N TYR A 381 -19.73 6.37 -3.11
CA TYR A 381 -20.56 5.17 -3.07
C TYR A 381 -21.24 4.92 -4.43
N ASP A 382 -21.90 5.93 -5.01
CA ASP A 382 -22.47 5.82 -6.36
C ASP A 382 -21.45 6.23 -7.42
N ALA A 383 -20.78 7.37 -7.23
CA ALA A 383 -19.77 7.84 -8.15
C ALA A 383 -18.48 7.01 -8.04
N GLY A 384 -18.27 6.10 -8.99
CA GLY A 384 -17.15 5.15 -9.01
C GLY A 384 -17.48 3.79 -8.38
N GLY A 385 -18.64 3.63 -7.74
CA GLY A 385 -19.11 2.33 -7.24
C GLY A 385 -18.31 1.77 -6.05
N TRP A 386 -17.72 2.64 -5.23
CA TRP A 386 -16.85 2.23 -4.13
C TRP A 386 -17.66 1.69 -2.94
N ARG A 387 -17.09 0.71 -2.22
CA ARG A 387 -17.81 -0.09 -1.20
C ARG A 387 -16.89 -0.29 -0.01
N VAL A 388 -17.33 -0.01 1.21
CA VAL A 388 -16.45 -0.06 2.39
C VAL A 388 -16.00 -1.48 2.69
N GLU A 389 -16.88 -2.46 2.44
CA GLU A 389 -16.63 -3.89 2.66
C GLU A 389 -15.69 -4.53 1.62
N GLN A 390 -15.33 -3.81 0.55
CA GLN A 390 -14.45 -4.32 -0.52
C GLN A 390 -13.25 -3.42 -0.79
N HIS A 391 -13.47 -2.09 -0.73
CA HIS A 391 -12.60 -1.07 -1.30
C HIS A 391 -12.16 -0.04 -0.25
N PRO A 392 -11.10 -0.34 0.53
CA PRO A 392 -10.44 0.66 1.37
C PRO A 392 -10.00 1.88 0.57
N ARG A 393 -10.12 3.06 1.19
CA ARG A 393 -9.68 4.36 0.66
C ARG A 393 -8.92 5.06 1.77
N THR A 394 -7.77 5.64 1.43
CA THR A 394 -6.88 6.33 2.37
C THR A 394 -6.21 7.51 1.67
N LEU A 395 -5.50 8.33 2.45
CA LEU A 395 -4.75 9.48 1.96
C LEU A 395 -3.28 9.36 2.34
N ALA A 396 -2.38 9.69 1.42
CA ALA A 396 -0.96 9.92 1.70
C ALA A 396 -0.28 10.57 0.48
N ASP A 397 0.86 11.22 0.72
CA ASP A 397 1.71 11.74 -0.35
C ASP A 397 2.44 10.58 -1.03
N VAL A 398 2.10 10.28 -2.29
CA VAL A 398 2.76 9.22 -3.06
C VAL A 398 3.69 9.78 -4.14
N ASN A 399 3.79 11.11 -4.29
CA ASN A 399 4.58 11.76 -5.34
C ASN A 399 5.69 12.69 -4.80
N GLY A 400 5.75 12.89 -3.49
CA GLY A 400 6.76 13.69 -2.79
C GLY A 400 6.51 15.20 -2.82
N ASP A 401 5.30 15.65 -3.18
CA ASP A 401 4.95 17.07 -3.25
C ASP A 401 4.40 17.66 -1.94
N ARG A 402 4.34 16.82 -0.89
CA ARG A 402 3.84 17.10 0.46
C ARG A 402 2.33 17.35 0.54
N ARG A 403 1.57 16.95 -0.48
CA ARG A 403 0.11 16.93 -0.43
C ARG A 403 -0.36 15.49 -0.42
N ALA A 404 -1.29 15.19 0.46
CA ALA A 404 -1.87 13.87 0.53
C ALA A 404 -2.77 13.62 -0.71
N ASP A 405 -2.45 12.57 -1.44
CA ASP A 405 -3.19 12.07 -2.58
C ASP A 405 -4.28 11.10 -2.13
N ILE A 406 -5.29 10.82 -2.96
CA ILE A 406 -6.24 9.74 -2.70
C ILE A 406 -5.67 8.43 -3.22
N ILE A 407 -5.62 7.41 -2.36
CA ILE A 407 -5.33 6.03 -2.71
C ILE A 407 -6.58 5.18 -2.48
N GLY A 408 -7.06 4.52 -3.53
CA GLY A 408 -8.19 3.60 -3.46
C GLY A 408 -7.82 2.18 -3.89
N PHE A 409 -8.08 1.21 -3.02
CA PHE A 409 -7.90 -0.22 -3.32
C PHE A 409 -9.19 -0.77 -3.96
N GLY A 410 -9.29 -0.67 -5.28
CA GLY A 410 -10.49 -1.05 -6.04
C GLY A 410 -10.60 -2.55 -6.36
N GLN A 411 -11.45 -2.87 -7.33
CA GLN A 411 -11.65 -4.25 -7.80
C GLN A 411 -10.38 -4.83 -8.45
N GLY A 412 -9.85 -4.10 -9.44
CA GLY A 412 -8.74 -4.54 -10.28
C GLY A 412 -7.35 -4.19 -9.73
N GLY A 413 -7.26 -3.48 -8.61
CA GLY A 413 -6.00 -3.04 -8.04
C GLY A 413 -6.08 -1.66 -7.40
N VAL A 414 -4.96 -0.94 -7.36
CA VAL A 414 -4.83 0.37 -6.72
C VAL A 414 -5.01 1.49 -7.74
N TYR A 415 -5.81 2.47 -7.34
CA TYR A 415 -6.04 3.72 -8.06
C TYR A 415 -5.50 4.88 -7.23
N VAL A 416 -4.85 5.83 -7.89
CA VAL A 416 -4.32 7.05 -7.27
C VAL A 416 -4.91 8.27 -7.96
N SER A 417 -5.33 9.25 -7.18
CA SER A 417 -5.82 10.53 -7.66
C SER A 417 -5.02 11.62 -6.94
N LEU A 418 -4.15 12.29 -7.70
CA LEU A 418 -3.18 13.22 -7.14
C LEU A 418 -3.85 14.52 -6.70
N SER A 419 -3.46 15.04 -5.54
CA SER A 419 -3.92 16.34 -5.08
C SER A 419 -3.40 17.46 -5.98
N THR A 420 -4.24 18.45 -6.25
CA THR A 420 -3.84 19.68 -6.95
C THR A 420 -3.68 20.86 -5.99
N GLY A 421 -3.91 20.64 -4.69
CA GLY A 421 -3.99 21.65 -3.64
C GLY A 421 -5.35 22.36 -3.52
N THR A 422 -6.22 22.24 -4.53
CA THR A 422 -7.60 22.77 -4.51
C THR A 422 -8.66 21.73 -4.85
N GLY A 423 -8.23 20.50 -5.17
CA GLY A 423 -9.03 19.36 -5.54
C GLY A 423 -8.13 18.19 -5.90
N PHE A 424 -8.61 17.29 -6.77
CA PHE A 424 -7.86 16.11 -7.18
C PHE A 424 -7.92 15.88 -8.70
N ALA A 425 -6.82 15.39 -9.27
CA ALA A 425 -6.74 14.98 -10.67
C ALA A 425 -7.56 13.70 -10.93
N PRO A 426 -7.97 13.40 -12.18
CA PRO A 426 -8.66 12.16 -12.49
C PRO A 426 -7.89 10.92 -12.02
N ALA A 427 -8.60 9.96 -11.40
CA ALA A 427 -8.00 8.75 -10.88
C ALA A 427 -7.26 7.96 -11.97
N GLN A 428 -6.03 7.53 -11.66
CA GLN A 428 -5.19 6.69 -12.51
C GLN A 428 -5.06 5.30 -11.88
N PHE A 429 -5.14 4.26 -12.72
CA PHE A 429 -4.81 2.90 -12.30
C PHE A 429 -3.29 2.76 -12.22
N VAL A 430 -2.74 2.48 -11.03
CA VAL A 430 -1.28 2.47 -10.80
C VAL A 430 -0.70 1.08 -10.57
N LEU A 431 -1.50 0.14 -10.07
CA LEU A 431 -1.00 -1.19 -9.70
C LEU A 431 -2.09 -2.26 -9.77
N GLY A 432 -1.87 -3.34 -10.52
CA GLY A 432 -2.78 -4.50 -10.57
C GLY A 432 -2.57 -5.52 -9.45
N ALA A 433 -2.46 -5.04 -8.21
CA ALA A 433 -2.36 -5.85 -7.00
C ALA A 433 -3.08 -5.12 -5.85
N PHE A 434 -3.18 -5.75 -4.67
CA PHE A 434 -3.86 -5.19 -3.48
C PHE A 434 -5.38 -4.91 -3.65
N GLY A 435 -5.95 -5.29 -4.80
CA GLY A 435 -7.36 -5.12 -5.13
C GLY A 435 -8.21 -6.30 -4.69
N TYR A 436 -9.53 -6.10 -4.68
CA TYR A 436 -10.49 -7.12 -4.27
C TYR A 436 -10.40 -8.40 -5.12
N ASN A 437 -10.34 -8.25 -6.45
CA ASN A 437 -10.10 -9.37 -7.36
C ASN A 437 -8.60 -9.55 -7.64
N ALA A 438 -7.87 -8.45 -7.81
CA ALA A 438 -6.42 -8.46 -8.07
C ALA A 438 -5.62 -8.77 -6.78
N GLY A 439 -5.39 -10.07 -6.55
CA GLY A 439 -4.69 -10.58 -5.37
C GLY A 439 -5.61 -11.12 -4.27
N GLY A 440 -6.93 -11.13 -4.47
CA GLY A 440 -7.89 -11.75 -3.56
C GLY A 440 -8.00 -11.07 -2.20
N TRP A 441 -7.76 -9.75 -2.14
CA TRP A 441 -7.75 -9.01 -0.87
C TRP A 441 -9.17 -8.83 -0.32
N ARG A 442 -9.30 -8.91 1.01
CA ARG A 442 -10.58 -8.96 1.73
C ARG A 442 -10.49 -8.07 2.96
N VAL A 443 -11.44 -7.17 3.18
CA VAL A 443 -11.36 -6.18 4.27
C VAL A 443 -11.39 -6.86 5.65
N GLU A 444 -12.14 -7.96 5.75
CA GLU A 444 -12.32 -8.76 6.96
C GLU A 444 -11.14 -9.67 7.31
N GLN A 445 -10.12 -9.76 6.43
CA GLN A 445 -8.93 -10.60 6.67
C GLN A 445 -7.62 -9.83 6.47
N HIS A 446 -7.61 -8.93 5.48
CA HIS A 446 -6.41 -8.35 4.90
C HIS A 446 -6.44 -6.81 4.95
N PRO A 447 -6.13 -6.20 6.12
CA PRO A 447 -5.91 -4.76 6.21
C PRO A 447 -4.86 -4.29 5.22
N ARG A 448 -5.07 -3.09 4.69
CA ARG A 448 -4.19 -2.42 3.73
C ARG A 448 -4.12 -0.95 4.12
N THR A 449 -2.92 -0.40 4.06
CA THR A 449 -2.67 1.02 4.31
C THR A 449 -1.52 1.48 3.43
N VAL A 450 -1.18 2.76 3.53
CA VAL A 450 0.02 3.35 2.93
C VAL A 450 0.82 4.09 4.00
N ALA A 451 2.15 4.01 3.91
CA ALA A 451 3.09 4.75 4.75
C ALA A 451 4.50 4.65 4.14
N ASP A 452 5.37 5.64 4.38
CA ASP A 452 6.75 5.59 3.88
C ASP A 452 7.57 4.57 4.69
N VAL A 453 7.65 3.33 4.21
CA VAL A 453 8.43 2.28 4.88
C VAL A 453 9.85 2.23 4.35
N SER A 454 10.12 2.85 3.20
CA SER A 454 11.43 2.90 2.56
C SER A 454 12.33 4.01 3.14
N GLY A 455 11.74 5.10 3.62
CA GLY A 455 12.38 6.32 4.09
C GLY A 455 12.74 7.29 2.96
N ASP A 456 12.06 7.20 1.81
CA ASP A 456 12.33 8.03 0.63
C ASP A 456 11.46 9.29 0.54
N GLY A 457 10.58 9.49 1.53
CA GLY A 457 9.64 10.60 1.64
C GLY A 457 8.32 10.37 0.89
N ARG A 458 8.09 9.19 0.31
CA ARG A 458 6.85 8.84 -0.40
C ARG A 458 6.20 7.63 0.28
N ALA A 459 4.87 7.68 0.42
CA ALA A 459 4.15 6.62 1.09
C ALA A 459 4.05 5.37 0.22
N ASP A 460 4.52 4.24 0.71
CA ASP A 460 4.46 2.92 0.09
C ASP A 460 3.17 2.18 0.45
N ILE A 461 2.75 1.19 -0.34
CA ILE A 461 1.64 0.31 0.04
C ILE A 461 2.12 -0.75 1.03
N VAL A 462 1.37 -0.93 2.12
CA VAL A 462 1.55 -2.03 3.08
C VAL A 462 0.27 -2.83 3.19
N GLY A 463 0.33 -4.11 2.84
CA GLY A 463 -0.79 -5.04 2.92
C GLY A 463 -0.50 -6.21 3.85
N PHE A 464 -1.39 -6.43 4.81
CA PHE A 464 -1.34 -7.56 5.74
C PHE A 464 -2.06 -8.77 5.13
N ALA A 465 -1.37 -9.50 4.26
CA ALA A 465 -1.90 -10.67 3.56
C ALA A 465 -2.05 -11.89 4.49
N SER A 466 -2.62 -12.98 3.97
CA SER A 466 -2.73 -14.23 4.71
C SER A 466 -1.38 -14.79 5.16
N ALA A 467 -0.36 -14.73 4.29
CA ALA A 467 0.97 -15.30 4.55
C ALA A 467 1.93 -14.37 5.30
N GLY A 468 1.51 -13.14 5.60
CA GLY A 468 2.34 -12.13 6.24
C GLY A 468 2.19 -10.76 5.59
N VAL A 469 3.19 -9.91 5.72
CA VAL A 469 3.20 -8.54 5.21
C VAL A 469 3.77 -8.50 3.79
N GLN A 470 3.03 -7.90 2.86
CA GLN A 470 3.46 -7.57 1.51
C GLN A 470 3.54 -6.05 1.38
N THR A 471 4.50 -5.55 0.60
CA THR A 471 4.63 -4.12 0.33
C THR A 471 4.83 -3.84 -1.16
N TYR A 472 4.59 -2.60 -1.55
CA TYR A 472 4.93 -2.08 -2.88
C TYR A 472 5.44 -0.65 -2.74
N LEU A 473 6.63 -0.39 -3.28
CA LEU A 473 7.30 0.91 -3.18
C LEU A 473 6.97 1.80 -4.40
N PHE A 474 6.75 3.10 -4.19
CA PHE A 474 6.36 4.06 -5.25
C PHE A 474 7.52 4.83 -5.93
#